data_AF-L7U6N0-F1
#
_entry.id   AF-L7U6N0-F1
#
_cell.length_a   1.000
_cell.length_b   1.000
_cell.length_c   1.000
_cell.angle_alpha   90.00
_cell.angle_beta   90.00
_cell.angle_gamma   90.00
#
_symmetry.space_group_name_H-M   'P 1'
#
loop_
_entity.id
_entity.type
_entity.pdbx_description
1 polymer ?
#
loop_
_entity_poly.entity_id
_entity_poly.type
_entity_poly.pdbx_seq_one_letter_code
_entity_poly.pdbx_strand_id
1 'polypeptide(L)'
;MHKIDGDGNVAGEFTEGNPGAGQVATQVTDDWLNTIQRELVNVATANGAALNKANDGQVLGAMDARFGRLTTANTWTGGGAVHVLKAGASMDHVYVSFYARSAAQGTRSAFFGFGGAASTSLEIVNELANGDVRIAPGPGVGSRVRIDGPLAVARFTDIGETLVTGLEASLNNVGTFGQALVLKPGSSNHAFIGFYARSSTPAAISATLGYATAGATSFDIKNEIASGDIRVLPGAGGKVQVGGNLAFTGVANPAQSTAITNTITPLSVAKVWARIRTDGSGGVFIDDAYNLSSVSIIAVSVPFVGNVVRVTFASSFSNTTFSAAVTSCDVASLDLTYRAGHTATTHLNVVYSNGNNTTHKDPATTSGSFMLQVFGRQ
;
A
#
# COMPACT_ATOMS: atom_id res chain seq x y z
N MET A 1 70.16 1.26 23.87
CA MET A 1 71.21 0.62 23.06
C MET A 1 72.10 1.67 22.41
N HIS A 2 73.42 1.49 22.38
CA HIS A 2 74.37 2.34 21.66
C HIS A 2 75.12 1.53 20.60
N LYS A 3 75.74 2.22 19.63
CA LYS A 3 76.66 1.60 18.66
C LYS A 3 77.93 1.11 19.37
N ILE A 4 78.67 0.19 18.75
CA ILE A 4 79.96 -0.24 19.28
C ILE A 4 80.94 0.93 19.17
N ASP A 5 81.58 1.28 20.27
CA ASP A 5 82.52 2.40 20.38
C ASP A 5 83.91 1.96 20.89
N GLY A 6 84.11 0.64 21.00
CA GLY A 6 85.42 0.05 21.26
C GLY A 6 86.42 0.28 20.12
N ASP A 7 87.70 0.16 20.44
CA ASP A 7 88.79 0.38 19.49
C ASP A 7 88.61 -0.48 18.23
N GLY A 8 89.02 0.07 17.07
CA GLY A 8 88.92 -0.64 15.80
C GLY A 8 87.54 -0.66 15.17
N ASN A 9 86.51 -0.06 15.78
CA ASN A 9 85.24 0.16 15.08
C ASN A 9 85.42 1.12 13.89
N VAL A 10 84.55 0.98 12.88
CA VAL A 10 84.47 1.95 11.77
C VAL A 10 83.08 2.57 11.78
N ALA A 11 83.02 3.86 12.14
CA ALA A 11 81.76 4.62 12.23
C ALA A 11 80.70 3.96 13.15
N GLY A 12 81.16 3.31 14.22
CA GLY A 12 80.31 2.61 15.17
C GLY A 12 79.80 1.24 14.71
N GLU A 13 80.40 0.66 13.67
CA GLU A 13 80.09 -0.67 13.16
C GLU A 13 81.26 -1.65 13.39
N PHE A 14 80.93 -2.95 13.45
CA PHE A 14 81.92 -4.03 13.55
C PHE A 14 82.70 -4.20 12.26
N THR A 15 84.00 -4.48 12.39
CA THR A 15 84.88 -4.89 11.31
C THR A 15 85.82 -5.99 11.78
N GLU A 16 86.13 -6.93 10.89
CA GLU A 16 87.16 -7.96 11.10
C GLU A 16 88.59 -7.39 11.14
N GLY A 17 88.72 -6.09 10.85
CA GLY A 17 90.00 -5.44 10.61
C GLY A 17 90.58 -5.82 9.25
N ASN A 18 91.70 -5.19 8.92
CA ASN A 18 92.51 -5.51 7.76
C ASN A 18 93.98 -5.32 8.15
N PRO A 19 94.67 -6.40 8.56
CA PRO A 19 96.08 -6.34 8.95
C PRO A 19 96.97 -5.77 7.83
N GLY A 20 96.64 -6.03 6.56
CA GLY A 20 97.37 -5.51 5.40
C GLY A 20 97.21 -4.01 5.18
N ALA A 21 96.14 -3.40 5.71
CA ALA A 21 95.90 -1.96 5.71
C ALA A 21 96.16 -1.30 7.08
N GLY A 22 96.67 -2.05 8.07
CA GLY A 22 96.87 -1.57 9.44
C GLY A 22 95.58 -1.30 10.21
N GLN A 23 94.43 -1.76 9.71
CA GLN A 23 93.15 -1.61 10.39
C GLN A 23 92.99 -2.75 11.41
N VAL A 24 92.85 -2.42 12.69
CA VAL A 24 92.60 -3.40 13.75
C VAL A 24 91.14 -3.87 13.72
N ALA A 25 90.89 -5.11 14.14
CA ALA A 25 89.54 -5.63 14.30
C ALA A 25 88.81 -4.88 15.42
N THR A 26 87.48 -4.80 15.34
CA THR A 26 86.69 -4.15 16.38
C THR A 26 86.78 -4.90 17.70
N GLN A 27 87.19 -4.21 18.75
CA GLN A 27 87.13 -4.71 20.11
C GLN A 27 85.69 -4.65 20.62
N VAL A 28 85.14 -5.81 20.99
CA VAL A 28 83.85 -5.87 21.67
C VAL A 28 84.06 -5.54 23.15
N THR A 29 83.59 -4.35 23.57
CA THR A 29 83.74 -3.88 24.95
C THR A 29 82.71 -4.52 25.87
N ASP A 30 83.06 -4.60 27.15
CA ASP A 30 82.16 -5.04 28.22
C ASP A 30 80.97 -4.08 28.38
N ASP A 31 81.18 -2.77 28.25
CA ASP A 31 80.09 -1.79 28.29
C ASP A 31 79.03 -2.05 27.20
N TRP A 32 79.46 -2.35 25.97
CA TRP A 32 78.54 -2.70 24.89
C TRP A 32 77.75 -3.98 25.21
N LEU A 33 78.42 -5.06 25.63
CA LEU A 33 77.76 -6.32 26.00
C LEU A 33 76.80 -6.15 27.19
N ASN A 34 77.19 -5.37 28.20
CA ASN A 34 76.36 -5.07 29.36
C ASN A 34 75.13 -4.24 28.98
N THR A 35 75.26 -3.33 28.01
CA THR A 35 74.11 -2.61 27.44
C THR A 35 73.13 -3.56 26.77
N ILE A 36 73.59 -4.47 25.92
CA ILE A 36 72.73 -5.50 25.29
C ILE A 36 72.00 -6.32 26.36
N GLN A 37 72.74 -6.79 27.36
CA GLN A 37 72.17 -7.57 28.46
C GLN A 37 71.07 -6.80 29.20
N ARG A 38 71.31 -5.52 29.54
CA ARG A 38 70.30 -4.68 30.21
C ARG A 38 69.05 -4.49 29.36
N GLU A 39 69.19 -4.27 28.06
CA GLU A 39 68.03 -4.15 27.16
C GLU A 39 67.22 -5.44 27.10
N LEU A 40 67.89 -6.60 26.98
CA LEU A 40 67.21 -7.90 26.99
C LEU A 40 66.54 -8.20 28.34
N VAL A 41 67.18 -7.84 29.46
CA VAL A 41 66.58 -7.92 30.80
C VAL A 41 65.36 -7.01 30.91
N ASN A 42 65.43 -5.78 30.41
CA ASN A 42 64.29 -4.87 30.41
C ASN A 42 63.13 -5.43 29.59
N VAL A 43 63.40 -6.04 28.43
CA VAL A 43 62.37 -6.72 27.62
C VAL A 43 61.75 -7.88 28.41
N ALA A 44 62.57 -8.76 29.00
CA ALA A 44 62.10 -9.93 29.73
C ALA A 44 61.27 -9.57 30.98
N THR A 45 61.63 -8.47 31.66
CA THR A 45 61.00 -8.05 32.93
C THR A 45 59.88 -7.02 32.75
N ALA A 46 59.67 -6.46 31.54
CA ALA A 46 58.67 -5.43 31.26
C ALA A 46 57.23 -5.81 31.68
N ASN A 47 56.91 -7.11 31.71
CA ASN A 47 55.61 -7.64 32.13
C ASN A 47 55.59 -8.14 33.59
N GLY A 48 56.58 -7.76 34.41
CA GLY A 48 56.68 -8.16 35.82
C GLY A 48 57.23 -9.56 36.08
N ALA A 49 57.74 -10.25 35.06
CA ALA A 49 58.39 -11.55 35.23
C ALA A 49 59.76 -11.41 35.91
N ALA A 50 60.07 -12.30 36.85
CA ALA A 50 61.39 -12.37 37.48
C ALA A 50 62.39 -13.11 36.59
N LEU A 51 63.64 -12.65 36.58
CA LEU A 51 64.71 -13.30 35.84
C LEU A 51 65.00 -14.70 36.39
N ASN A 52 65.00 -15.71 35.53
CA ASN A 52 65.33 -17.10 35.88
C ASN A 52 66.51 -17.61 35.06
N LYS A 53 67.65 -17.84 35.72
CA LYS A 53 68.87 -18.35 35.07
C LYS A 53 68.70 -19.72 34.38
N ALA A 54 67.72 -20.52 34.79
CA ALA A 54 67.43 -21.81 34.18
C ALA A 54 66.48 -21.73 32.96
N ASN A 55 66.02 -20.54 32.57
CA ASN A 55 65.09 -20.35 31.47
C ASN A 55 65.67 -19.41 30.39
N ASP A 56 66.16 -19.99 29.30
CA ASP A 56 66.69 -19.23 28.16
C ASP A 56 65.58 -18.66 27.25
N GLY A 57 64.31 -19.03 27.47
CA GLY A 57 63.16 -18.60 26.68
C GLY A 57 62.48 -17.30 27.15
N GLN A 58 63.03 -16.59 28.13
CA GLN A 58 62.36 -15.44 28.76
C GLN A 58 62.10 -14.27 27.81
N VAL A 59 63.04 -13.97 26.91
CA VAL A 59 62.87 -12.89 25.92
C VAL A 59 61.77 -13.27 24.93
N LEU A 60 61.77 -14.51 24.43
CA LEU A 60 60.71 -15.02 23.55
C LEU A 60 59.35 -14.97 24.25
N GLY A 61 59.26 -15.46 25.49
CA GLY A 61 58.03 -15.41 26.28
C GLY A 61 57.51 -13.99 26.51
N ALA A 62 58.41 -13.02 26.75
CA ALA A 62 58.03 -11.61 26.89
C ALA A 62 57.52 -11.01 25.57
N MET A 63 58.13 -11.37 24.44
CA MET A 63 57.66 -10.95 23.11
C MET A 63 56.29 -11.56 22.78
N ASP A 64 56.09 -12.86 23.05
CA ASP A 64 54.82 -13.54 22.84
C ASP A 64 53.70 -12.92 23.72
N ALA A 65 54.02 -12.53 24.95
CA ALA A 65 53.09 -11.85 25.84
C ALA A 65 52.75 -10.42 25.39
N ARG A 66 53.74 -9.67 24.88
CA ARG A 66 53.56 -8.26 24.51
C ARG A 66 52.91 -8.07 23.15
N PHE A 67 53.26 -8.92 22.18
CA PHE A 67 52.72 -8.84 20.83
C PHE A 67 51.53 -9.75 20.60
N GLY A 68 51.24 -10.63 21.56
CA GLY A 68 50.14 -11.58 21.48
C GLY A 68 50.33 -12.49 20.27
N ARG A 69 50.96 -13.64 20.44
CA ARG A 69 50.87 -14.68 19.42
C ARG A 69 49.37 -15.00 19.30
N LEU A 70 48.74 -14.62 18.18
CA LEU A 70 47.33 -14.85 17.87
C LEU A 70 47.11 -16.36 17.62
N THR A 71 47.33 -17.18 18.65
CA THR A 71 47.18 -18.64 18.62
C THR A 71 45.82 -19.07 19.13
N THR A 72 45.12 -18.19 19.84
CA THR A 72 43.78 -18.45 20.36
C THR A 72 42.82 -17.51 19.65
N ALA A 73 41.71 -18.04 19.13
CA ALA A 73 40.62 -17.22 18.63
C ALA A 73 40.30 -16.17 19.71
N ASN A 74 40.38 -14.88 19.37
CA ASN A 74 39.90 -13.82 20.25
C ASN A 74 38.46 -14.17 20.58
N THR A 75 38.23 -14.69 21.79
CA THR A 75 36.91 -15.09 22.23
C THR A 75 36.37 -13.87 22.95
N TRP A 76 35.47 -13.15 22.29
CA TRP A 76 34.86 -11.94 22.83
C TRP A 76 33.76 -12.40 23.78
N THR A 77 34.13 -12.78 25.01
CA THR A 77 33.16 -13.06 26.07
C THR A 77 32.56 -11.73 26.53
N GLY A 78 31.24 -11.60 26.37
CA GLY A 78 30.52 -10.33 26.46
C GLY A 78 30.81 -9.56 27.76
N GLY A 79 31.01 -8.24 27.62
CA GLY A 79 31.04 -7.35 28.79
C GLY A 79 31.70 -5.98 28.63
N GLY A 80 32.57 -5.72 27.64
CA GLY A 80 33.30 -4.44 27.64
C GLY A 80 33.94 -3.93 26.36
N ALA A 81 34.22 -4.77 25.36
CA ALA A 81 34.84 -4.29 24.13
C ALA A 81 33.77 -4.12 23.03
N VAL A 82 33.28 -2.90 22.84
CA VAL A 82 32.55 -2.54 21.61
C VAL A 82 33.58 -2.58 20.48
N HIS A 83 33.41 -3.49 19.52
CA HIS A 83 34.16 -3.41 18.27
C HIS A 83 33.59 -2.27 17.44
N VAL A 84 34.21 -1.09 17.54
CA VAL A 84 33.80 0.09 16.76
C VAL A 84 34.45 0.01 15.39
N LEU A 85 33.67 -0.37 14.38
CA LEU A 85 34.03 -0.16 12.99
C LEU A 85 33.71 1.30 12.65
N LYS A 86 34.72 2.09 12.32
CA LYS A 86 34.55 3.45 11.78
C LYS A 86 34.68 3.40 10.26
N ALA A 87 33.95 4.25 9.55
CA ALA A 87 34.20 4.43 8.13
C ALA A 87 35.68 4.82 7.93
N GLY A 88 36.34 4.19 6.96
CA GLY A 88 37.72 4.49 6.60
C GLY A 88 37.84 5.88 5.98
N ALA A 89 39.07 6.40 5.91
CA ALA A 89 39.36 7.56 5.06
C ALA A 89 39.14 7.19 3.58
N SER A 90 39.37 8.13 2.66
CA SER A 90 39.01 8.00 1.24
C SER A 90 39.58 6.78 0.50
N MET A 91 40.51 6.02 1.09
CA MET A 91 41.08 4.80 0.53
C MET A 91 41.03 3.57 1.46
N ASP A 92 40.47 3.71 2.67
CA ASP A 92 40.51 2.62 3.64
C ASP A 92 39.21 1.83 3.64
N HIS A 93 39.34 0.51 3.69
CA HIS A 93 38.23 -0.40 3.97
C HIS A 93 38.29 -0.82 5.43
N VAL A 94 37.14 -0.81 6.11
CA VAL A 94 37.06 -1.22 7.51
C VAL A 94 35.96 -2.27 7.64
N TYR A 95 36.38 -3.53 7.68
CA TYR A 95 35.47 -4.67 7.75
C TYR A 95 36.05 -5.84 8.56
N VAL A 96 35.15 -6.68 9.05
CA VAL A 96 35.46 -8.03 9.52
C VAL A 96 35.27 -8.98 8.34
N SER A 97 36.33 -9.70 7.96
CA SER A 97 36.27 -10.73 6.92
C SER A 97 36.05 -12.12 7.48
N PHE A 98 35.26 -12.91 6.76
CA PHE A 98 35.02 -14.31 7.05
C PHE A 98 35.60 -15.16 5.91
N TYR A 99 36.37 -16.20 6.25
CA TYR A 99 36.97 -17.14 5.31
C TYR A 99 36.44 -18.54 5.64
N ALA A 100 35.44 -18.99 4.88
CA ALA A 100 34.76 -20.27 5.10
C ALA A 100 34.97 -21.26 3.93
N ARG A 101 35.64 -20.86 2.85
CA ARG A 101 35.91 -21.73 1.69
C ARG A 101 37.00 -22.74 2.05
N SER A 102 36.62 -23.99 2.29
CA SER A 102 37.59 -25.08 2.49
C SER A 102 38.51 -25.29 1.27
N ALA A 103 37.96 -25.12 0.06
CA ALA A 103 38.69 -25.27 -1.20
C ALA A 103 39.59 -24.07 -1.57
N ALA A 104 39.40 -22.91 -0.93
CA ALA A 104 40.13 -21.68 -1.24
C ALA A 104 40.25 -20.78 0.00
N GLN A 105 41.06 -21.21 0.97
CA GLN A 105 41.15 -20.58 2.29
C GLN A 105 41.63 -19.11 2.24
N GLY A 106 42.32 -18.70 1.18
CA GLY A 106 42.73 -17.30 0.96
C GLY A 106 41.64 -16.41 0.34
N THR A 107 40.53 -16.97 -0.10
CA THR A 107 39.44 -16.22 -0.73
C THR A 107 38.36 -15.90 0.30
N ARG A 108 38.04 -14.62 0.43
CA ARG A 108 36.98 -14.15 1.32
C ARG A 108 35.62 -14.77 0.95
N SER A 109 34.88 -15.17 1.99
CA SER A 109 33.52 -15.71 1.86
C SER A 109 32.46 -14.65 2.09
N ALA A 110 32.69 -13.78 3.07
CA ALA A 110 31.76 -12.73 3.45
C ALA A 110 32.50 -11.61 4.18
N PHE A 111 31.85 -10.46 4.33
CA PHE A 111 32.30 -9.42 5.25
C PHE A 111 31.14 -8.71 5.95
N PHE A 112 31.46 -8.12 7.10
CA PHE A 112 30.62 -7.15 7.80
C PHE A 112 31.42 -5.86 7.98
N GLY A 113 31.00 -4.75 7.37
CA GLY A 113 31.74 -3.48 7.44
C GLY A 113 31.49 -2.53 6.27
N PHE A 114 32.42 -1.61 6.07
CA PHE A 114 32.43 -0.65 4.97
C PHE A 114 33.24 -1.24 3.80
N GLY A 115 32.53 -1.86 2.85
CA GLY A 115 33.12 -2.67 1.79
C GLY A 115 33.90 -1.89 0.73
N GLY A 116 33.57 -0.61 0.52
CA GLY A 116 34.23 0.27 -0.44
C GLY A 116 35.06 1.37 0.22
N ALA A 117 36.09 1.85 -0.47
CA ALA A 117 36.81 3.05 -0.10
C ALA A 117 35.83 4.24 -0.02
N ALA A 118 35.91 5.01 1.07
CA ALA A 118 34.95 6.08 1.38
C ALA A 118 33.47 5.65 1.53
N SER A 119 33.18 4.34 1.61
CA SER A 119 31.79 3.90 1.82
C SER A 119 31.27 4.37 3.17
N THR A 120 30.10 4.99 3.17
CA THR A 120 29.33 5.33 4.38
C THR A 120 28.29 4.27 4.71
N SER A 121 28.17 3.24 3.88
CA SER A 121 27.23 2.14 4.06
C SER A 121 27.89 1.03 4.86
N LEU A 122 27.31 0.71 6.01
CA LEU A 122 27.65 -0.48 6.78
C LEU A 122 26.91 -1.68 6.17
N GLU A 123 27.64 -2.65 5.67
CA GLU A 123 27.10 -3.76 4.88
C GLU A 123 27.39 -5.11 5.53
N ILE A 124 26.48 -6.07 5.32
CA ILE A 124 26.75 -7.50 5.49
C ILE A 124 26.67 -8.11 4.10
N VAL A 125 27.80 -8.58 3.56
CA VAL A 125 27.89 -9.09 2.20
C VAL A 125 28.36 -10.53 2.22
N ASN A 126 27.65 -11.38 1.49
CA ASN A 126 28.09 -12.74 1.18
C ASN A 126 28.59 -12.81 -0.26
N GLU A 127 29.81 -13.29 -0.43
CA GLU A 127 30.51 -13.42 -1.71
C GLU A 127 30.52 -14.87 -2.21
N LEU A 128 29.79 -15.77 -1.52
CA LEU A 128 29.57 -17.14 -1.95
C LEU A 128 28.36 -17.23 -2.88
N ALA A 129 28.58 -17.72 -4.10
CA ALA A 129 27.49 -18.17 -4.96
C ALA A 129 26.77 -19.32 -4.23
N ASN A 130 25.53 -19.09 -3.81
CA ASN A 130 24.67 -20.04 -3.06
C ASN A 130 24.96 -20.18 -1.55
N GLY A 131 25.66 -19.24 -0.93
CA GLY A 131 25.69 -19.19 0.54
C GLY A 131 24.53 -18.36 1.09
N ASP A 132 24.06 -18.71 2.29
CA ASP A 132 23.07 -17.90 3.00
C ASP A 132 23.73 -17.01 4.06
N VAL A 133 23.26 -15.77 4.20
CA VAL A 133 23.53 -14.94 5.39
C VAL A 133 22.40 -15.16 6.38
N ARG A 134 22.66 -15.94 7.42
CA ARG A 134 21.67 -16.20 8.47
C ARG A 134 21.96 -15.38 9.72
N ILE A 135 21.12 -14.38 10.00
CA ILE A 135 21.09 -13.68 11.30
C ILE A 135 20.03 -14.36 12.16
N ALA A 136 20.44 -15.36 12.94
CA ALA A 136 19.54 -16.14 13.80
C ALA A 136 19.73 -15.79 15.28
N PRO A 137 18.67 -15.84 16.09
CA PRO A 137 18.83 -15.86 17.53
C PRO A 137 19.67 -17.06 17.98
N GLY A 138 20.47 -16.84 19.03
CA GLY A 138 21.02 -17.95 19.79
C GLY A 138 19.90 -18.73 20.49
N PRO A 139 20.16 -19.97 20.92
CA PRO A 139 19.19 -20.73 21.69
C PRO A 139 18.91 -20.02 23.02
N GLY A 140 17.71 -19.45 23.20
CA GLY A 140 17.22 -19.07 24.53
C GLY A 140 16.50 -17.73 24.70
N VAL A 141 16.51 -16.80 23.74
CA VAL A 141 15.75 -15.54 23.84
C VAL A 141 15.56 -14.93 22.45
N GLY A 142 14.44 -14.26 22.22
CA GLY A 142 14.13 -13.63 20.93
C GLY A 142 15.17 -12.56 20.57
N SER A 143 16.04 -12.86 19.60
CA SER A 143 16.93 -11.84 19.02
C SER A 143 16.13 -10.88 18.16
N ARG A 144 16.50 -9.61 18.22
CA ARG A 144 15.93 -8.55 17.40
C ARG A 144 17.07 -7.89 16.63
N VAL A 145 16.91 -7.76 15.32
CA VAL A 145 17.73 -6.82 14.53
C VAL A 145 17.10 -5.46 14.74
N ARG A 146 17.72 -4.63 15.58
CA ARG A 146 17.26 -3.25 15.83
C ARG A 146 18.06 -2.31 14.93
N ILE A 147 17.35 -1.56 14.09
CA ILE A 147 17.93 -0.51 13.24
C ILE A 147 17.40 0.82 13.76
N ASP A 148 18.21 1.53 14.55
CA ASP A 148 17.87 2.84 15.08
C ASP A 148 18.53 3.96 14.27
N GLY A 149 17.81 5.03 14.02
CA GLY A 149 18.32 6.25 13.41
C GLY A 149 17.19 7.14 12.91
N PRO A 150 17.38 8.48 12.85
CA PRO A 150 16.34 9.41 12.41
C PRO A 150 15.86 9.16 10.97
N LEU A 151 16.64 8.42 10.17
CA LEU A 151 16.35 8.03 8.79
C LEU A 151 16.62 6.54 8.53
N ALA A 152 16.59 5.69 9.57
CA ALA A 152 16.84 4.27 9.41
C ALA A 152 15.72 3.61 8.57
N VAL A 153 16.05 3.25 7.33
CA VAL A 153 15.14 2.50 6.44
C VAL A 153 15.74 1.13 6.18
N ALA A 154 15.05 0.07 6.60
CA ALA A 154 15.32 -1.28 6.13
C ALA A 154 14.83 -1.39 4.68
N ARG A 155 15.73 -1.36 3.70
CA ARG A 155 15.40 -1.62 2.30
C ARG A 155 15.67 -3.08 1.98
N PHE A 156 14.63 -3.83 1.70
CA PHE A 156 14.72 -5.17 1.13
C PHE A 156 14.60 -5.01 -0.40
N THR A 157 15.74 -4.94 -1.08
CA THR A 157 15.78 -4.81 -2.53
C THR A 157 16.01 -6.19 -3.10
N ASP A 158 15.03 -6.72 -3.84
CA ASP A 158 15.14 -7.95 -4.63
C ASP A 158 15.21 -9.27 -3.84
N ILE A 159 14.17 -9.55 -3.05
CA ILE A 159 13.89 -10.92 -2.58
C ILE A 159 13.05 -11.64 -3.64
N GLY A 160 13.69 -12.35 -4.56
CA GLY A 160 13.01 -13.28 -5.45
C GLY A 160 12.10 -14.21 -4.65
N GLU A 161 10.78 -14.12 -4.87
CA GLU A 161 9.66 -14.96 -4.41
C GLU A 161 9.69 -15.56 -2.97
N THR A 162 10.51 -15.06 -2.06
CA THR A 162 10.60 -15.64 -0.71
C THR A 162 9.70 -14.85 0.23
N LEU A 163 8.53 -15.45 0.45
CA LEU A 163 7.51 -15.10 1.42
C LEU A 163 8.14 -14.68 2.77
N VAL A 164 8.09 -13.39 3.08
CA VAL A 164 8.32 -12.90 4.45
C VAL A 164 7.09 -13.28 5.28
N THR A 165 7.03 -14.53 5.76
CA THR A 165 6.02 -14.94 6.73
C THR A 165 6.28 -14.23 8.06
N GLY A 166 5.32 -13.42 8.51
CA GLY A 166 5.37 -12.83 9.85
C GLY A 166 6.03 -11.46 9.96
N LEU A 167 6.17 -10.70 8.86
CA LEU A 167 6.40 -9.27 9.01
C LEU A 167 5.10 -8.62 9.52
N GLU A 168 4.99 -8.43 10.84
CA GLU A 168 4.13 -7.41 11.42
C GLU A 168 4.71 -6.01 11.08
N ALA A 169 4.84 -5.70 9.78
CA ALA A 169 5.00 -4.33 9.37
C ALA A 169 3.64 -3.68 9.59
N SER A 170 3.49 -3.03 10.74
CA SER A 170 2.55 -1.92 10.84
C SER A 170 2.81 -1.02 9.63
N LEU A 171 1.87 -0.97 8.69
CA LEU A 171 1.85 -0.05 7.56
C LEU A 171 1.61 1.39 8.08
N ASN A 172 2.44 1.85 9.03
CA ASN A 172 2.45 3.22 9.55
C ASN A 172 3.26 4.16 8.65
N ASN A 173 3.83 3.65 7.56
CA ASN A 173 4.70 4.40 6.66
C ASN A 173 4.10 4.56 5.24
N VAL A 174 2.79 4.77 5.16
CA VAL A 174 2.24 5.53 4.03
C VAL A 174 2.60 6.99 4.30
N GLY A 175 3.85 7.34 4.00
CA GLY A 175 4.36 8.69 4.22
C GLY A 175 3.49 9.74 3.51
N THR A 176 3.75 11.00 3.82
CA THR A 176 3.04 12.23 3.42
C THR A 176 2.88 12.47 1.90
N PHE A 177 3.13 11.46 1.06
CA PHE A 177 3.08 11.53 -0.40
C PHE A 177 2.29 10.35 -0.99
N GLY A 178 0.96 10.46 -1.01
CA GLY A 178 0.05 10.08 -2.09
C GLY A 178 0.22 8.77 -2.91
N GLN A 179 1.07 7.81 -2.54
CA GLN A 179 1.24 6.59 -3.31
C GLN A 179 0.13 5.61 -2.95
N ALA A 180 -0.67 5.23 -3.95
CA ALA A 180 -1.72 4.25 -3.80
C ALA A 180 -1.12 2.87 -3.50
N LEU A 181 -1.75 2.12 -2.59
CA LEU A 181 -1.50 0.69 -2.45
C LEU A 181 -2.01 -0.01 -3.72
N VAL A 182 -1.10 -0.39 -4.61
CA VAL A 182 -1.44 -1.07 -5.86
C VAL A 182 -1.41 -2.58 -5.63
N LEU A 183 -2.60 -3.20 -5.62
CA LEU A 183 -2.75 -4.65 -5.69
C LEU A 183 -2.81 -5.06 -7.17
N LYS A 184 -1.89 -5.92 -7.61
CA LYS A 184 -1.91 -6.53 -8.95
C LYS A 184 -2.33 -8.00 -8.84
N PRO A 185 -3.06 -8.55 -9.83
CA PRO A 185 -3.36 -9.97 -9.84
C PRO A 185 -2.04 -10.75 -9.99
N GLY A 186 -1.83 -11.74 -9.14
CA GLY A 186 -0.71 -12.68 -9.29
C GLY A 186 -1.07 -13.76 -10.30
N SER A 187 -0.10 -14.21 -11.10
CA SER A 187 -0.29 -15.32 -12.05
C SER A 187 -0.45 -16.67 -11.35
N SER A 188 0.24 -16.86 -10.23
CA SER A 188 0.23 -18.13 -9.46
C SER A 188 -0.31 -17.97 -8.03
N ASN A 189 -0.46 -16.74 -7.53
CA ASN A 189 -0.92 -16.43 -6.18
C ASN A 189 -2.05 -15.39 -6.20
N HIS A 190 -2.90 -15.41 -5.18
CA HIS A 190 -3.84 -14.33 -4.91
C HIS A 190 -3.17 -13.16 -4.18
N ALA A 191 -3.65 -11.94 -4.43
CA ALA A 191 -3.20 -10.74 -3.74
C ALA A 191 -4.40 -10.04 -3.09
N PHE A 192 -4.46 -10.06 -1.76
CA PHE A 192 -5.55 -9.46 -1.01
C PHE A 192 -5.08 -8.89 0.34
N ILE A 193 -5.87 -7.97 0.87
CA ILE A 193 -5.77 -7.49 2.25
C ILE A 193 -6.80 -8.27 3.06
N GLY A 194 -6.33 -8.99 4.09
CA GLY A 194 -7.18 -9.71 5.04
C GLY A 194 -7.47 -8.87 6.28
N PHE A 195 -8.72 -8.85 6.71
CA PHE A 195 -9.16 -8.23 7.97
C PHE A 195 -9.49 -9.32 8.97
N TYR A 196 -9.03 -9.19 10.23
CA TYR A 196 -9.26 -10.16 11.30
C TYR A 196 -9.93 -9.44 12.49
N ALA A 197 -11.25 -9.54 12.59
CA ALA A 197 -12.06 -8.85 13.59
C ALA A 197 -12.86 -9.79 14.51
N ARG A 198 -12.77 -11.12 14.30
CA ARG A 198 -13.49 -12.11 15.11
C ARG A 198 -12.81 -12.29 16.46
N SER A 199 -13.41 -11.79 17.52
CA SER A 199 -12.92 -12.00 18.89
C SER A 199 -12.92 -13.47 19.32
N SER A 200 -13.89 -14.25 18.87
CA SER A 200 -14.01 -15.69 19.18
C SER A 200 -13.07 -16.58 18.36
N THR A 201 -12.61 -16.11 17.20
CA THR A 201 -11.69 -16.83 16.30
C THR A 201 -10.69 -15.87 15.65
N PRO A 202 -9.73 -15.29 16.41
CA PRO A 202 -8.86 -14.23 15.91
C PRO A 202 -8.01 -14.60 14.69
N ALA A 203 -7.72 -15.89 14.50
CA ALA A 203 -6.98 -16.40 13.35
C ALA A 203 -7.83 -16.53 12.07
N ALA A 204 -9.16 -16.42 12.16
CA ALA A 204 -10.05 -16.55 11.01
C ALA A 204 -10.26 -15.20 10.33
N ILE A 205 -10.08 -15.18 9.01
CA ILE A 205 -10.31 -13.99 8.18
C ILE A 205 -11.79 -13.59 8.29
N SER A 206 -12.00 -12.30 8.53
CA SER A 206 -13.31 -11.68 8.65
C SER A 206 -13.77 -11.06 7.33
N ALA A 207 -12.85 -10.48 6.58
CA ALA A 207 -13.11 -9.94 5.25
C ALA A 207 -11.83 -9.94 4.42
N THR A 208 -11.98 -9.91 3.09
CA THR A 208 -10.87 -9.71 2.14
C THR A 208 -11.17 -8.56 1.17
N LEU A 209 -10.10 -7.88 0.74
CA LEU A 209 -10.11 -6.85 -0.28
C LEU A 209 -8.99 -7.14 -1.28
N GLY A 210 -9.31 -7.63 -2.48
CA GLY A 210 -8.30 -8.02 -3.48
C GLY A 210 -8.77 -9.05 -4.50
N TYR A 211 -7.82 -9.77 -5.10
CA TYR A 211 -8.07 -10.82 -6.08
C TYR A 211 -8.23 -12.16 -5.37
N ALA A 212 -9.43 -12.75 -5.40
CA ALA A 212 -9.76 -13.91 -4.58
C ALA A 212 -9.01 -15.20 -4.96
N THR A 213 -8.65 -15.37 -6.23
CA THR A 213 -7.93 -16.54 -6.77
C THR A 213 -6.73 -16.12 -7.62
N ALA A 214 -5.76 -17.04 -7.78
CA ALA A 214 -4.65 -16.84 -8.71
C ALA A 214 -5.18 -16.61 -10.14
N GLY A 215 -4.65 -15.60 -10.82
CA GLY A 215 -5.08 -15.21 -12.17
C GLY A 215 -6.45 -14.52 -12.25
N ALA A 216 -7.11 -14.22 -11.13
CA ALA A 216 -8.39 -13.50 -11.16
C ALA A 216 -8.21 -12.10 -11.77
N THR A 217 -9.15 -11.72 -12.63
CA THR A 217 -9.23 -10.36 -13.20
C THR A 217 -10.23 -9.47 -12.46
N SER A 218 -11.01 -10.06 -11.54
CA SER A 218 -11.95 -9.36 -10.67
C SER A 218 -11.26 -8.93 -9.38
N PHE A 219 -11.50 -7.69 -8.99
CA PHE A 219 -11.14 -7.16 -7.69
C PHE A 219 -12.36 -7.21 -6.78
N ASP A 220 -12.30 -8.03 -5.73
CA ASP A 220 -13.43 -8.37 -4.89
C ASP A 220 -13.31 -7.74 -3.50
N ILE A 221 -14.46 -7.34 -2.94
CA ILE A 221 -14.62 -7.02 -1.52
C ILE A 221 -15.54 -8.09 -0.93
N LYS A 222 -15.01 -8.97 -0.09
CA LYS A 222 -15.74 -10.10 0.46
C LYS A 222 -15.82 -10.00 1.98
N ASN A 223 -17.00 -10.15 2.53
CA ASN A 223 -17.21 -10.31 3.96
C ASN A 223 -17.50 -11.79 4.24
N GLU A 224 -16.75 -12.38 5.16
CA GLU A 224 -16.89 -13.78 5.55
C GLU A 224 -17.67 -13.94 6.86
N ILE A 225 -18.09 -12.84 7.49
CA ILE A 225 -18.95 -12.86 8.69
C ILE A 225 -20.42 -12.90 8.24
N ALA A 226 -21.14 -13.94 8.68
CA ALA A 226 -22.54 -14.20 8.34
C ALA A 226 -23.53 -13.05 8.67
N SER A 227 -23.15 -12.14 9.56
CA SER A 227 -23.98 -10.99 9.99
C SER A 227 -23.23 -9.65 9.94
N GLY A 228 -22.13 -9.57 9.18
CA GLY A 228 -21.38 -8.33 9.00
C GLY A 228 -21.87 -7.52 7.80
N ASP A 229 -21.82 -6.20 7.89
CA ASP A 229 -22.01 -5.30 6.74
C ASP A 229 -20.66 -4.97 6.10
N ILE A 230 -20.62 -4.86 4.77
CA ILE A 230 -19.58 -4.10 4.07
C ILE A 230 -20.13 -2.70 3.85
N ARG A 231 -19.54 -1.70 4.51
CA ARG A 231 -19.89 -0.29 4.32
C ARG A 231 -18.77 0.43 3.59
N VAL A 232 -19.03 0.85 2.35
CA VAL A 232 -18.13 1.73 1.58
C VAL A 232 -18.57 3.17 1.80
N LEU A 233 -17.97 3.83 2.77
CA LEU A 233 -18.28 5.22 3.12
C LEU A 233 -17.26 6.14 2.45
N PRO A 234 -17.68 7.05 1.57
CA PRO A 234 -16.78 8.11 1.16
C PRO A 234 -16.52 9.01 2.38
N GLY A 235 -15.30 9.55 2.50
CA GLY A 235 -15.01 10.57 3.51
C GLY A 235 -15.93 11.79 3.36
N ALA A 236 -15.84 12.75 4.29
CA ALA A 236 -16.65 13.97 4.23
C ALA A 236 -16.54 14.66 2.86
N GLY A 237 -17.64 14.73 2.12
CA GLY A 237 -17.71 15.32 0.77
C GLY A 237 -17.30 14.40 -0.39
N GLY A 238 -16.88 13.16 -0.12
CA GLY A 238 -16.58 12.19 -1.17
C GLY A 238 -17.84 11.54 -1.76
N LYS A 239 -17.68 10.90 -2.92
CA LYS A 239 -18.71 10.08 -3.55
C LYS A 239 -18.13 8.72 -3.88
N VAL A 240 -18.93 7.66 -3.75
CA VAL A 240 -18.59 6.35 -4.33
C VAL A 240 -19.05 6.39 -5.78
N GLN A 241 -18.10 6.45 -6.71
CA GLN A 241 -18.38 6.47 -8.14
C GLN A 241 -18.03 5.11 -8.75
N VAL A 242 -18.98 4.50 -9.44
CA VAL A 242 -18.75 3.31 -10.26
C VAL A 242 -18.64 3.80 -11.70
N GLY A 243 -17.45 3.73 -12.28
CA GLY A 243 -17.17 4.28 -13.62
C GLY A 243 -17.73 3.46 -14.78
N GLY A 244 -18.29 2.27 -14.51
CA GLY A 244 -18.83 1.35 -15.52
C GLY A 244 -20.15 0.71 -15.06
N ASN A 245 -20.42 -0.49 -15.58
CA ASN A 245 -21.65 -1.23 -15.25
C ASN A 245 -21.66 -1.64 -13.77
N LEU A 246 -22.70 -1.23 -13.06
CA LEU A 246 -23.03 -1.77 -11.74
C LEU A 246 -23.93 -2.98 -11.94
N ALA A 247 -23.41 -4.17 -11.67
CA ALA A 247 -24.17 -5.42 -11.68
C ALA A 247 -24.40 -5.88 -10.24
N PHE A 248 -25.66 -6.14 -9.87
CA PHE A 248 -26.00 -6.81 -8.62
C PHE A 248 -26.23 -8.29 -8.92
N THR A 249 -25.26 -9.13 -8.57
CA THR A 249 -25.36 -10.59 -8.77
C THR A 249 -25.40 -11.28 -7.40
N GLY A 250 -26.57 -11.80 -7.03
CA GLY A 250 -26.77 -12.60 -5.82
C GLY A 250 -27.26 -14.00 -6.17
N VAL A 251 -26.76 -15.02 -5.46
CA VAL A 251 -27.00 -16.46 -5.76
C VAL A 251 -28.38 -16.96 -5.31
N ALA A 252 -29.23 -16.09 -4.79
CA ALA A 252 -30.64 -16.35 -4.67
C ALA A 252 -31.35 -15.22 -5.42
N ASN A 253 -32.16 -15.60 -6.41
CA ASN A 253 -33.32 -14.78 -6.74
C ASN A 253 -33.97 -14.43 -5.39
N PRO A 254 -34.02 -13.16 -4.97
CA PRO A 254 -34.67 -12.81 -3.72
C PRO A 254 -36.04 -13.50 -3.77
N ALA A 255 -36.36 -14.29 -2.75
CA ALA A 255 -37.70 -14.87 -2.65
C ALA A 255 -38.68 -13.72 -2.91
N GLN A 256 -39.75 -13.94 -3.70
CA GLN A 256 -40.71 -12.89 -4.10
C GLN A 256 -41.24 -12.04 -2.92
N SER A 257 -41.05 -12.50 -1.68
CA SER A 257 -41.43 -11.84 -0.44
C SER A 257 -40.35 -10.92 0.19
N THR A 258 -39.08 -10.97 -0.22
CA THR A 258 -38.03 -10.11 0.35
C THR A 258 -37.85 -8.89 -0.54
N ALA A 259 -38.52 -7.80 -0.20
CA ALA A 259 -38.40 -6.53 -0.90
C ALA A 259 -36.94 -6.06 -0.86
N ILE A 260 -36.24 -6.18 -1.99
CA ILE A 260 -35.07 -5.35 -2.22
C ILE A 260 -35.62 -3.94 -2.36
N THR A 261 -35.46 -3.11 -1.32
CA THR A 261 -35.77 -1.68 -1.41
C THR A 261 -34.63 -0.99 -2.17
N ASN A 262 -34.38 -1.44 -3.40
CA ASN A 262 -33.72 -0.63 -4.38
C ASN A 262 -34.78 0.33 -4.86
N THR A 263 -34.87 1.48 -4.19
CA THR A 263 -35.66 2.60 -4.69
C THR A 263 -34.91 3.19 -5.88
N ILE A 264 -34.81 2.40 -6.97
CA ILE A 264 -34.59 2.97 -8.30
C ILE A 264 -35.92 3.64 -8.59
N THR A 265 -36.04 4.88 -8.13
CA THR A 265 -37.21 5.70 -8.43
C THR A 265 -37.08 6.00 -9.91
N PRO A 266 -37.84 5.35 -10.82
CA PRO A 266 -37.69 5.63 -12.21
C PRO A 266 -38.25 7.04 -12.37
N LEU A 267 -37.37 7.98 -12.73
CA LEU A 267 -37.62 9.42 -12.64
C LEU A 267 -38.81 9.89 -13.50
N SER A 268 -39.38 9.01 -14.34
CA SER A 268 -40.40 9.33 -15.34
C SER A 268 -41.47 8.23 -15.52
N VAL A 269 -41.89 7.52 -14.48
CA VAL A 269 -43.06 6.62 -14.61
C VAL A 269 -44.34 7.46 -14.73
N ALA A 270 -45.07 7.30 -15.84
CA ALA A 270 -46.40 7.90 -16.00
C ALA A 270 -47.33 7.39 -14.88
N LYS A 271 -47.85 8.32 -14.08
CA LYS A 271 -48.79 8.06 -12.98
C LYS A 271 -50.22 7.88 -13.49
N VAL A 272 -50.54 8.45 -14.64
CA VAL A 272 -51.76 8.23 -15.44
C VAL A 272 -51.37 8.21 -16.90
N TRP A 273 -52.02 7.35 -17.69
CA TRP A 273 -52.04 7.49 -19.14
C TRP A 273 -53.42 7.13 -19.68
N ALA A 274 -53.82 7.73 -20.80
CA ALA A 274 -55.12 7.45 -21.41
C ALA A 274 -55.14 7.83 -22.90
N ARG A 275 -55.77 6.99 -23.71
CA ARG A 275 -56.24 7.35 -25.06
C ARG A 275 -57.68 7.81 -24.96
N ILE A 276 -57.93 9.08 -25.29
CA ILE A 276 -59.23 9.73 -25.16
C ILE A 276 -59.69 10.18 -26.53
N ARG A 277 -60.97 9.97 -26.84
CA ARG A 277 -61.61 10.38 -28.09
C ARG A 277 -62.86 11.21 -27.85
N THR A 278 -63.03 12.31 -28.58
CA THR A 278 -64.25 13.12 -28.64
C THR A 278 -64.95 12.91 -29.99
N ASP A 279 -66.28 12.89 -30.02
CA ASP A 279 -67.06 12.71 -31.26
C ASP A 279 -67.45 14.02 -31.96
N GLY A 280 -67.21 15.17 -31.32
CA GLY A 280 -67.61 16.48 -31.83
C GLY A 280 -69.12 16.74 -31.75
N SER A 281 -69.85 15.94 -30.98
CA SER A 281 -71.28 16.09 -30.66
C SER A 281 -71.53 16.04 -29.14
N GLY A 282 -70.49 16.32 -28.34
CA GLY A 282 -70.56 16.31 -26.87
C GLY A 282 -70.21 14.97 -26.21
N GLY A 283 -69.95 13.92 -26.98
CA GLY A 283 -69.49 12.62 -26.49
C GLY A 283 -67.97 12.58 -26.29
N VAL A 284 -67.54 11.95 -25.20
CA VAL A 284 -66.13 11.68 -24.89
C VAL A 284 -65.97 10.24 -24.39
N PHE A 285 -64.97 9.54 -24.91
CA PHE A 285 -64.75 8.11 -24.73
C PHE A 285 -63.32 7.84 -24.27
N ILE A 286 -63.15 6.87 -23.38
CA ILE A 286 -61.85 6.31 -23.00
C ILE A 286 -61.66 5.06 -23.86
N ASP A 287 -60.73 5.09 -24.79
CA ASP A 287 -60.42 3.91 -25.61
C ASP A 287 -59.46 2.96 -24.86
N ASP A 288 -58.54 3.50 -24.04
CA ASP A 288 -57.63 2.75 -23.17
C ASP A 288 -57.08 3.67 -22.06
N ALA A 289 -56.85 3.17 -20.83
CA ALA A 289 -56.33 3.99 -19.74
C ALA A 289 -55.74 3.22 -18.54
N TYR A 290 -54.89 3.93 -17.79
CA TYR A 290 -54.42 3.54 -16.45
C TYR A 290 -54.63 4.67 -15.43
N ASN A 291 -55.16 4.31 -14.26
CA ASN A 291 -55.43 5.21 -13.13
C ASN A 291 -56.38 6.38 -13.47
N LEU A 292 -57.33 6.15 -14.37
CA LEU A 292 -58.35 7.10 -14.79
C LEU A 292 -59.74 6.64 -14.32
N SER A 293 -60.50 7.52 -13.66
CA SER A 293 -61.87 7.24 -13.20
C SER A 293 -62.91 7.63 -14.24
N SER A 294 -62.78 8.79 -14.86
CA SER A 294 -63.75 9.29 -15.83
C SER A 294 -63.17 10.37 -16.74
N VAL A 295 -63.84 10.57 -17.87
CA VAL A 295 -63.64 11.72 -18.76
C VAL A 295 -64.99 12.38 -19.01
N SER A 296 -65.01 13.71 -19.08
CA SER A 296 -66.22 14.48 -19.37
C SER A 296 -65.87 15.73 -20.15
N ILE A 297 -66.79 16.19 -20.99
CA ILE A 297 -66.71 17.51 -21.59
C ILE A 297 -67.44 18.48 -20.66
N ILE A 298 -66.77 19.53 -20.22
CA ILE A 298 -67.34 20.53 -19.32
C ILE A 298 -67.15 21.93 -19.88
N ALA A 299 -68.10 22.82 -19.60
CA ALA A 299 -67.93 24.23 -19.85
C ALA A 299 -66.98 24.85 -18.81
N VAL A 300 -66.04 25.67 -19.26
CA VAL A 300 -65.18 26.51 -18.42
C VAL A 300 -65.35 27.97 -18.82
N SER A 301 -65.28 28.87 -17.83
CA SER A 301 -65.55 30.30 -18.01
C SER A 301 -64.30 31.19 -17.92
N VAL A 302 -63.20 30.68 -17.35
CA VAL A 302 -61.93 31.40 -17.18
C VAL A 302 -60.78 30.41 -17.03
N PRO A 303 -59.59 30.65 -17.61
CA PRO A 303 -59.22 31.73 -18.53
C PRO A 303 -59.70 31.50 -19.98
N PHE A 304 -60.32 30.36 -20.27
CA PHE A 304 -60.88 30.02 -21.57
C PHE A 304 -62.40 30.00 -21.49
N VAL A 305 -63.06 30.59 -22.47
CA VAL A 305 -64.52 30.45 -22.66
C VAL A 305 -64.72 29.34 -23.67
N GLY A 306 -65.34 28.23 -23.25
CA GLY A 306 -65.62 27.09 -24.12
C GLY A 306 -65.66 25.77 -23.35
N ASN A 307 -65.76 24.65 -24.06
CA ASN A 307 -65.68 23.34 -23.41
C ASN A 307 -64.23 22.82 -23.36
N VAL A 308 -63.94 22.01 -22.33
CA VAL A 308 -62.66 21.29 -22.16
C VAL A 308 -62.92 19.84 -21.82
N VAL A 309 -61.96 18.97 -22.11
CA VAL A 309 -62.00 17.58 -21.65
C VAL A 309 -61.45 17.54 -20.23
N ARG A 310 -62.31 17.28 -19.23
CA ARG A 310 -61.89 17.00 -17.86
C ARG A 310 -61.61 15.52 -17.70
N VAL A 311 -60.40 15.22 -17.22
CA VAL A 311 -59.85 13.90 -16.95
C VAL A 311 -59.79 13.74 -15.44
N THR A 312 -60.54 12.80 -14.86
CA THR A 312 -60.57 12.56 -13.40
C THR A 312 -59.78 11.32 -13.04
N PHE A 313 -58.80 11.42 -12.15
CA PHE A 313 -57.93 10.30 -11.76
C PHE A 313 -58.65 9.33 -10.82
N ALA A 314 -58.35 8.04 -10.92
CA ALA A 314 -58.92 6.99 -10.06
C ALA A 314 -58.35 7.02 -8.63
N SER A 315 -57.13 7.53 -8.47
CA SER A 315 -56.50 7.77 -7.19
C SER A 315 -55.78 9.11 -7.19
N SER A 316 -55.77 9.79 -6.04
CA SER A 316 -55.03 11.06 -5.89
C SER A 316 -53.53 10.81 -5.95
N PHE A 317 -52.78 11.66 -6.65
CA PHE A 317 -51.33 11.64 -6.55
C PHE A 317 -50.87 12.17 -5.19
N SER A 318 -49.87 11.52 -4.59
CA SER A 318 -49.20 12.05 -3.39
C SER A 318 -48.47 13.37 -3.67
N ASN A 319 -48.11 13.62 -4.93
CA ASN A 319 -47.43 14.85 -5.35
C ASN A 319 -48.47 15.92 -5.69
N THR A 320 -48.32 17.09 -5.09
CA THR A 320 -49.16 18.27 -5.38
C THR A 320 -48.83 18.92 -6.72
N THR A 321 -47.74 18.49 -7.37
CA THR A 321 -47.31 18.94 -8.69
C THR A 321 -47.13 17.76 -9.65
N PHE A 322 -47.77 17.84 -10.81
CA PHE A 322 -47.61 16.89 -11.91
C PHE A 322 -47.34 17.62 -13.22
N SER A 323 -46.62 16.96 -14.13
CA SER A 323 -46.45 17.37 -15.52
C SER A 323 -47.34 16.48 -16.39
N ALA A 324 -48.01 17.04 -17.38
CA ALA A 324 -48.75 16.25 -18.36
C ALA A 324 -48.10 16.42 -19.74
N ALA A 325 -48.15 15.38 -20.56
CA ALA A 325 -47.74 15.43 -21.95
C ALA A 325 -48.82 14.76 -22.79
N VAL A 326 -49.09 15.32 -23.96
CA VAL A 326 -49.82 14.60 -24.99
C VAL A 326 -48.81 14.07 -25.99
N THR A 327 -48.80 12.76 -26.22
CA THR A 327 -47.80 12.10 -27.08
C THR A 327 -48.30 11.83 -28.50
N SER A 328 -49.61 11.84 -28.73
CA SER A 328 -50.21 11.76 -30.06
C SER A 328 -51.55 12.48 -30.10
N CYS A 329 -51.86 13.16 -31.21
CA CYS A 329 -53.19 13.72 -31.48
C CYS A 329 -53.52 13.52 -32.97
N ASP A 330 -54.69 12.93 -33.25
CA ASP A 330 -55.11 12.60 -34.62
C ASP A 330 -55.74 13.80 -35.35
N VAL A 331 -55.90 14.93 -34.68
CA VAL A 331 -56.37 16.17 -35.28
C VAL A 331 -55.15 16.97 -35.74
N ALA A 332 -54.87 16.96 -37.04
CA ALA A 332 -53.83 17.81 -37.61
C ALA A 332 -54.07 19.26 -37.15
N SER A 333 -53.02 19.94 -36.65
CA SER A 333 -53.03 21.31 -36.10
C SER A 333 -53.60 21.50 -34.68
N LEU A 334 -53.50 20.49 -33.80
CA LEU A 334 -53.87 20.63 -32.38
C LEU A 334 -52.64 20.63 -31.47
N ASP A 335 -52.32 21.78 -30.88
CA ASP A 335 -51.47 21.87 -29.69
C ASP A 335 -52.35 21.72 -28.45
N LEU A 336 -51.94 20.86 -27.53
CA LEU A 336 -52.66 20.62 -26.28
C LEU A 336 -51.97 21.35 -25.15
N THR A 337 -52.54 22.49 -24.78
CA THR A 337 -52.09 23.25 -23.62
C THR A 337 -52.76 22.70 -22.37
N TYR A 338 -51.98 22.20 -21.41
CA TYR A 338 -52.46 21.86 -20.08
C TYR A 338 -52.10 22.98 -19.10
N ARG A 339 -52.98 23.31 -18.17
CA ARG A 339 -52.66 24.25 -17.09
C ARG A 339 -52.26 23.49 -15.84
N ALA A 340 -50.97 23.53 -15.52
CA ALA A 340 -50.46 23.18 -14.19
C ALA A 340 -50.86 24.30 -13.21
N GLY A 341 -52.10 24.25 -12.72
CA GLY A 341 -52.64 25.25 -11.79
C GLY A 341 -53.72 24.72 -10.86
N HIS A 342 -53.99 23.42 -10.89
CA HIS A 342 -54.93 22.81 -9.97
C HIS A 342 -54.16 22.11 -8.85
N THR A 343 -54.30 22.64 -7.64
CA THR A 343 -54.05 21.94 -6.36
C THR A 343 -54.96 20.72 -6.17
N ALA A 344 -55.89 20.47 -7.09
CA ALA A 344 -56.71 19.28 -7.11
C ALA A 344 -55.91 18.11 -7.68
N THR A 345 -55.49 17.21 -6.79
CA THR A 345 -54.85 15.92 -7.08
C THR A 345 -55.76 14.93 -7.80
N THR A 346 -56.94 15.36 -8.26
CA THR A 346 -58.04 14.51 -8.73
C THR A 346 -58.42 14.72 -10.19
N HIS A 347 -58.03 15.82 -10.85
CA HIS A 347 -58.38 16.03 -12.25
C HIS A 347 -57.44 16.93 -13.05
N LEU A 348 -57.47 16.78 -14.38
CA LEU A 348 -56.77 17.60 -15.38
C LEU A 348 -57.77 18.07 -16.45
N ASN A 349 -57.76 19.36 -16.78
CA ASN A 349 -58.53 19.89 -17.92
C ASN A 349 -57.60 20.01 -19.14
N VAL A 350 -58.01 19.43 -20.24
CA VAL A 350 -57.29 19.38 -21.51
C VAL A 350 -57.98 20.32 -22.52
N VAL A 351 -57.23 21.26 -23.07
CA VAL A 351 -57.71 22.28 -24.01
C VAL A 351 -57.23 21.95 -25.41
N TYR A 352 -58.14 21.93 -26.38
CA TYR A 352 -57.80 21.83 -27.80
C TYR A 352 -57.43 23.23 -28.31
N SER A 353 -56.15 23.50 -28.61
CA SER A 353 -55.72 24.76 -29.23
C SER A 353 -55.06 24.52 -30.58
N ASN A 354 -55.19 25.46 -31.52
CA ASN A 354 -54.29 25.48 -32.68
C ASN A 354 -52.94 26.06 -32.23
N GLY A 355 -51.81 25.64 -32.81
CA GLY A 355 -50.45 25.82 -32.24
C GLY A 355 -49.92 27.25 -32.02
N ASN A 356 -50.79 28.24 -32.18
CA ASN A 356 -50.62 29.64 -31.87
C ASN A 356 -51.35 30.08 -30.58
N ASN A 357 -52.03 29.17 -29.85
CA ASN A 357 -52.72 29.41 -28.56
C ASN A 357 -53.80 30.51 -28.60
N THR A 358 -54.22 30.96 -29.78
CA THR A 358 -55.22 32.03 -29.95
C THR A 358 -56.61 31.54 -30.35
N THR A 359 -56.71 30.31 -30.88
CA THR A 359 -57.98 29.74 -31.33
C THR A 359 -58.18 28.36 -30.71
N HIS A 360 -59.11 28.29 -29.75
CA HIS A 360 -59.51 27.03 -29.13
C HIS A 360 -60.53 26.33 -30.01
N LYS A 361 -60.34 25.03 -30.25
CA LYS A 361 -61.39 24.19 -30.84
C LYS A 361 -62.25 23.64 -29.71
N ASP A 362 -63.56 23.73 -29.86
CA ASP A 362 -64.46 23.23 -28.82
C ASP A 362 -64.59 21.70 -28.96
N PRO A 363 -64.18 20.88 -27.97
CA PRO A 363 -64.29 19.42 -28.03
C PRO A 363 -65.75 18.94 -28.13
N ALA A 364 -66.73 19.77 -27.76
CA ALA A 364 -68.15 19.48 -27.94
C ALA A 364 -68.60 19.59 -29.42
N THR A 365 -67.82 20.25 -30.27
CA THR A 365 -68.13 20.46 -31.71
C THR A 365 -67.05 19.93 -32.65
N THR A 366 -65.92 19.46 -32.11
CA THR A 366 -64.78 18.96 -32.87
C THR A 366 -64.43 17.54 -32.43
N SER A 367 -64.49 16.58 -33.35
CA SER A 367 -64.03 15.22 -33.10
C SER A 367 -62.51 15.14 -33.08
N GLY A 368 -61.96 14.24 -32.29
CA GLY A 368 -60.52 14.08 -32.16
C GLY A 368 -60.13 12.96 -31.22
N SER A 369 -58.89 12.49 -31.32
CA SER A 369 -58.30 11.49 -30.43
C SER A 369 -56.93 11.98 -29.98
N PHE A 370 -56.60 11.74 -28.71
CA PHE A 370 -55.29 12.08 -28.16
C PHE A 370 -54.82 11.10 -27.08
N MET A 371 -53.49 10.92 -26.97
CA MET A 371 -52.85 10.14 -25.91
C MET A 371 -52.28 11.06 -24.83
N LEU A 372 -52.84 10.99 -23.63
CA LEU A 372 -52.40 11.74 -22.45
C LEU A 372 -51.47 10.87 -21.60
N GLN A 373 -50.37 11.45 -21.10
CA GLN A 373 -49.51 10.89 -20.06
C GLN A 373 -49.29 11.93 -18.97
N VAL A 374 -49.46 11.56 -17.70
CA VAL A 374 -49.23 12.42 -16.55
C VAL A 374 -48.11 11.86 -15.70
N PHE A 375 -47.08 12.65 -15.44
CA PHE A 375 -45.92 12.30 -14.63
C PHE A 375 -45.98 13.08 -13.31
N GLY A 376 -45.77 12.40 -12.19
CA GLY A 376 -45.57 13.10 -10.91
C GLY A 376 -44.24 13.84 -10.97
N ARG A 377 -44.23 15.14 -10.70
CA ARG A 377 -42.97 15.89 -10.53
C ARG A 377 -42.44 15.51 -9.14
N GLN A 378 -41.30 14.82 -9.09
CA GLN A 378 -40.61 14.56 -7.82
C GLN A 378 -39.80 15.75 -7.37
#